data_AF-A0A3M1CIA1-F1
#
_entry.id   AF-A0A3M1CIA1-F1
#
_cell.length_a   1.000
_cell.length_b   1.000
_cell.length_c   1.000
_cell.angle_alpha   90.00
_cell.angle_beta   90.00
_cell.angle_gamma   90.00
#
_symmetry.space_group_name_H-M   'P 1'
#
loop_
_entity.id
_entity.type
_entity.pdbx_description
1 polymer ?
#
loop_
_entity_poly.entity_id
_entity_poly.type
_entity_poly.pdbx_seq_one_letter_code
_entity_poly.pdbx_strand_id
1 'polypeptide(L)' 'SYHIDRAPSDAACAWTRHGKRFVGAVEKGNILACQFHPELSGAWGRELISRWLAC' A
#
# COMPACT_ATOMS: atom_id res chain seq x y z
N SER A 1 -12.76 -12.21 -3.12
CA SER A 1 -11.72 -11.31 -2.57
C SER A 1 -11.71 -10.03 -3.40
N TYR A 2 -12.03 -8.89 -2.77
CA TYR A 2 -11.94 -7.57 -3.41
C TYR A 2 -10.46 -7.15 -3.45
N HIS A 3 -9.99 -6.70 -4.60
CA HIS A 3 -8.63 -6.24 -4.82
C HIS A 3 -8.62 -5.30 -6.02
N ILE A 4 -7.65 -4.39 -6.03
CA ILE A 4 -7.41 -3.48 -7.16
C ILE A 4 -6.41 -4.17 -8.09
N ASP A 5 -6.81 -4.40 -9.35
CA ASP A 5 -5.97 -5.04 -10.38
C ASP A 5 -5.31 -4.02 -11.33
N ARG A 6 -5.71 -2.75 -11.25
CA ARG A 6 -5.19 -1.65 -12.06
C ARG A 6 -4.68 -0.51 -11.17
N ALA A 7 -3.45 -0.08 -11.42
CA ALA A 7 -2.90 1.12 -10.79
C ALA A 7 -3.62 2.38 -11.29
N PRO A 8 -4.00 3.33 -10.41
CA PRO A 8 -4.38 4.67 -10.82
C PRO A 8 -3.24 5.32 -11.62
N SER A 9 -3.57 6.10 -12.65
CA SER A 9 -2.56 6.72 -13.51
C SER A 9 -1.74 7.81 -12.83
N ASP A 10 -2.24 8.34 -11.71
CA ASP A 10 -1.66 9.45 -10.97
C ASP A 10 -1.26 9.10 -9.53
N ALA A 11 -0.95 7.82 -9.29
CA ALA A 11 -0.53 7.32 -7.99
C ALA A 11 0.63 6.33 -8.10
N ALA A 12 1.51 6.31 -7.10
CA ALA A 12 2.49 5.25 -6.95
C ALA A 12 1.81 3.99 -6.40
N CYS A 13 2.20 2.81 -6.89
CA CYS A 13 1.61 1.54 -6.49
C CYS A 13 2.66 0.48 -6.15
N ALA A 14 2.48 -0.20 -5.03
CA ALA A 14 3.21 -1.42 -4.71
C ALA A 14 2.39 -2.65 -5.14
N TRP A 15 3.05 -3.62 -5.79
CA TRP A 15 2.39 -4.80 -6.34
C TRP A 15 2.65 -6.05 -5.51
N THR A 16 1.61 -6.87 -5.36
CA THR A 16 1.65 -8.15 -4.64
C THR A 16 1.18 -9.28 -5.55
N ARG A 17 1.66 -10.50 -5.30
CA ARG A 17 1.22 -11.72 -5.99
C ARG A 17 0.69 -12.74 -4.98
N HIS A 18 -0.56 -13.14 -5.14
CA HIS A 18 -1.17 -14.27 -4.43
C HIS A 18 -2.29 -14.85 -5.30
N GLY A 19 -2.00 -15.95 -6.02
CA GLY A 19 -2.82 -16.48 -7.12
C GLY A 19 -2.80 -15.59 -8.37
N LYS A 20 -3.08 -14.30 -8.22
CA LYS A 20 -2.95 -13.26 -9.24
C LYS A 20 -2.16 -12.05 -8.73
N ARG A 21 -1.77 -11.18 -9.66
CA ARG A 21 -1.16 -9.88 -9.34
C ARG A 21 -2.24 -8.87 -8.97
N PHE A 22 -2.02 -8.11 -7.91
CA PHE A 22 -2.91 -7.04 -7.47
C PHE A 22 -2.10 -5.94 -6.76
N VAL A 23 -2.70 -4.78 -6.57
CA VAL A 23 -2.10 -3.65 -5.86
C VAL A 23 -2.18 -3.90 -4.35
N GLY A 24 -1.02 -3.95 -3.69
CA GLY A 24 -0.90 -4.15 -2.25
C GLY A 24 -0.91 -2.84 -1.46
N ALA A 25 -0.43 -1.75 -2.06
CA ALA A 25 -0.52 -0.40 -1.51
C ALA A 25 -0.54 0.66 -2.61
N VAL A 26 -1.16 1.80 -2.33
CA VAL A 26 -1.24 2.99 -3.20
C VAL A 26 -0.81 4.21 -2.40
N GLU A 27 -0.01 5.08 -3.01
CA GLU A 27 0.35 6.39 -2.48
C GLU A 27 0.03 7.48 -3.50
N LYS A 28 -0.69 8.52 -3.07
CA LYS A 28 -1.05 9.68 -3.89
C LYS A 28 -1.09 10.95 -3.03
N GLY A 29 -0.03 11.76 -3.12
CA GLY A 29 0.12 12.91 -2.23
C GLY A 29 0.20 12.45 -0.77
N ASN A 30 -0.64 13.01 0.10
CA ASN A 30 -0.72 12.62 1.52
C ASN A 30 -1.63 11.40 1.80
N ILE A 31 -2.14 10.74 0.76
CA ILE A 31 -2.99 9.56 0.88
C ILE A 31 -2.12 8.30 0.75
N LEU A 32 -2.14 7.47 1.78
CA LEU A 32 -1.60 6.11 1.77
C LEU A 32 -2.75 5.12 2.01
N ALA A 33 -2.91 4.14 1.12
CA ALA A 33 -3.86 3.04 1.26
C ALA A 33 -3.15 1.70 1.17
N CYS A 34 -3.38 0.82 2.15
CA CYS A 34 -2.77 -0.50 2.24
C CYS A 34 -3.85 -1.58 2.20
N GLN A 35 -3.67 -2.62 1.38
CA GLN A 35 -4.51 -3.82 1.41
C GLN A 35 -4.17 -4.72 2.61
N PHE A 36 -2.95 -4.60 3.13
CA PHE A 36 -2.48 -5.25 4.35
C PHE A 36 -2.60 -4.32 5.56
N HIS A 37 -2.40 -4.89 6.75
CA HIS A 37 -2.39 -4.17 8.03
C HIS A 37 -0.96 -3.73 8.39
N PRO A 38 -0.55 -2.48 8.11
CA PRO A 38 0.79 -2.01 8.46
C PRO A 38 1.05 -2.09 9.98
N GLU A 39 0.03 -1.89 10.81
CA GLU A 39 0.10 -2.03 12.26
C GLU A 39 0.45 -3.45 12.74
N LEU A 40 0.16 -4.46 11.91
CA LEU A 40 0.50 -5.87 12.17
C LEU A 40 1.80 -6.31 11.46
N SER A 41 2.48 -5.40 10.76
CA SER A 41 3.66 -5.71 9.92
C SER A 41 5.00 -5.42 10.62
N GLY A 42 5.01 -5.35 11.95
CA GLY A 42 6.22 -5.22 12.77
C GLY A 42 7.02 -3.94 12.49
N ALA A 43 8.35 -4.06 12.47
CA ALA A 43 9.24 -2.92 12.27
C ALA A 43 9.01 -2.22 10.92
N TRP A 44 8.74 -3.00 9.87
CA TRP A 44 8.50 -2.48 8.52
C TRP A 44 7.23 -1.65 8.45
N GLY A 45 6.15 -2.15 9.07
CA GLY A 45 4.89 -1.43 9.14
C GLY A 45 4.98 -0.13 9.93
N ARG A 46 5.71 -0.13 11.04
CA ARG A 46 5.98 1.07 11.84
C ARG A 46 6.73 2.12 11.02
N GLU A 47 7.78 1.71 10.31
CA GLU A 47 8.56 2.61 9.46
C GLU A 47 7.70 3.23 8.34
N LEU A 48 6.85 2.43 7.70
CA LEU A 48 5.91 2.92 6.69
C LEU A 48 4.97 3.99 7.26
N ILE A 49 4.35 3.72 8.42
CA ILE A 49 3.45 4.67 9.09
C ILE A 49 4.20 5.95 9.47
N SER A 50 5.42 5.84 10.01
CA SER A 50 6.24 7.01 10.36
C SER A 50 6.58 7.88 9.15
N ARG A 51 6.89 7.28 7.99
CA ARG A 51 7.13 8.02 6.75
C ARG A 51 5.88 8.75 6.28
N TRP A 52 4.73 8.08 6.32
CA TRP A 52 3.44 8.67 5.94
C TRP A 52 3.05 9.85 6.83
N LEU A 53 3.25 9.77 8.15
CA LEU A 53 2.98 10.87 9.08
C LEU A 53 3.92 12.07 8.90
N ALA A 54 5.06 11.90 8.22
CA ALA A 54 6.02 12.96 7.93
C ALA A 54 5.79 13.62 6.55
N CYS A 55 4.79 13.17 5.78
CA CYS A 55 4.38 13.76 4.51
C CYS A 55 3.67 15.11 4.65
#